data_AF-A0AAP6CZY5-F1
#
_entry.id   AF-A0AAP6CZY5-F1
#
_cell.length_a   1.000
_cell.length_b   1.000
_cell.length_c   1.000
_cell.angle_alpha   90.00
_cell.angle_beta   90.00
_cell.angle_gamma   90.00
#
_symmetry.space_group_name_H-M   'P 1'
#
loop_
_entity.id
_entity.type
_entity.pdbx_description
1 polymer ?
#
loop_
_entity_poly.entity_id
_entity_poly.type
_entity_poly.pdbx_seq_one_letter_code
_entity_poly.pdbx_strand_id
1 'polypeptide(L)'
;KGDITIDKFKAANAKMEAVKASFTVNRGVFDLTSFSSKLYQGTISATARLDARKTPATYSVKKSIKGVKVQPLLIDVANNDQLEGTGNIDVNVQGSSLTPTGIKQNLAGTVVINFADGAVNGINVAQLIRENYARFKGQKVESTNEVKKTDFSAMTATLKLNKGVVSTDNLHAQSPLLRVRGKGSA
;
A
#
# COMPACT_ATOMS: atom_id res chain seq x y z
N LYS A 1 10.27 15.85 -25.28
CA LYS A 1 8.96 15.34 -24.81
C LYS A 1 8.76 13.98 -25.45
N GLY A 2 8.24 13.01 -24.72
CA GLY A 2 7.96 11.68 -25.23
C GLY A 2 6.66 11.14 -24.66
N ASP A 3 6.03 10.26 -25.42
CA ASP A 3 4.78 9.58 -25.08
C ASP A 3 4.97 8.07 -25.28
N ILE A 4 4.43 7.27 -24.37
CA ILE A 4 4.50 5.80 -24.37
C ILE A 4 3.09 5.25 -24.21
N THR A 5 2.74 4.28 -25.04
CA THR A 5 1.52 3.48 -24.92
C THR A 5 1.88 2.00 -24.94
N ILE A 6 1.41 1.23 -23.96
CA ILE A 6 1.68 -0.21 -23.86
C ILE A 6 0.38 -0.94 -23.51
N ASP A 7 0.02 -1.94 -24.30
CA ASP A 7 -1.20 -2.72 -24.05
C ASP A 7 -1.13 -3.51 -22.76
N LYS A 8 -0.02 -4.21 -22.53
CA LYS A 8 0.25 -4.99 -21.32
C LYS A 8 1.66 -4.75 -20.81
N PHE A 9 1.80 -4.44 -19.54
CA PHE A 9 3.07 -4.14 -18.91
C PHE A 9 3.16 -4.87 -17.57
N LYS A 10 4.33 -5.46 -17.28
CA LYS A 10 4.61 -6.11 -16.00
C LYS A 10 5.81 -5.45 -15.36
N ALA A 11 5.64 -4.92 -14.15
CA ALA A 11 6.74 -4.32 -13.37
C ALA A 11 6.71 -4.86 -11.95
N ALA A 12 7.84 -5.40 -11.48
CA ALA A 12 7.92 -6.06 -10.17
C ALA A 12 6.75 -7.03 -9.93
N ASN A 13 6.44 -7.85 -10.95
CA ASN A 13 5.29 -8.76 -11.05
C ASN A 13 3.88 -8.13 -11.03
N ALA A 14 3.73 -6.85 -10.72
CA ALA A 14 2.46 -6.14 -10.88
C ALA A 14 2.05 -6.11 -12.35
N LYS A 15 0.83 -6.55 -12.64
CA LYS A 15 0.25 -6.60 -13.99
C LYS A 15 -0.55 -5.33 -14.27
N MET A 16 -0.22 -4.66 -15.36
CA MET A 16 -0.80 -3.40 -15.80
C MET A 16 -1.29 -3.53 -17.24
N GLU A 17 -2.37 -2.84 -17.56
CA GLU A 17 -2.96 -2.84 -18.90
C GLU A 17 -3.31 -1.43 -19.35
N ALA A 18 -3.26 -1.19 -20.66
CA ALA A 18 -3.54 0.10 -21.28
C ALA A 18 -2.70 1.24 -20.64
N VAL A 19 -1.40 0.99 -20.49
CA VAL A 19 -0.46 1.96 -19.94
C VAL A 19 -0.33 3.14 -20.90
N LYS A 20 -0.45 4.35 -20.37
CA LYS A 20 -0.12 5.59 -21.05
C LYS A 20 0.79 6.42 -20.18
N ALA A 21 1.89 6.91 -20.73
CA ALA A 21 2.82 7.78 -20.03
C ALA A 21 3.31 8.91 -20.93
N SER A 22 3.43 10.11 -20.37
CA SER A 22 4.01 11.28 -21.03
C SER A 22 5.10 11.84 -20.14
N PHE A 23 6.24 12.19 -20.74
CA PHE A 23 7.40 12.66 -19.99
C PHE A 23 8.26 13.66 -20.77
N THR A 24 9.11 14.37 -20.05
CA THR A 24 10.17 15.20 -20.63
C THR A 24 11.50 14.89 -19.97
N VAL A 25 12.57 14.91 -20.76
CA VAL A 25 13.95 14.90 -20.25
C VAL A 25 14.63 16.16 -20.74
N ASN A 26 15.18 16.94 -19.82
CA ASN A 26 15.90 18.15 -20.14
C ASN A 26 17.10 18.30 -19.20
N ARG A 27 18.32 18.25 -19.74
CA ARG A 27 19.57 18.54 -19.03
C ARG A 27 19.68 17.85 -17.66
N GLY A 28 19.44 16.53 -17.61
CA GLY A 28 19.53 15.73 -16.38
C GLY A 28 18.31 15.80 -15.46
N VAL A 29 17.23 16.47 -15.89
CA VAL A 29 15.93 16.43 -15.21
C VAL A 29 14.97 15.56 -16.01
N PHE A 30 14.40 14.55 -15.37
CA PHE A 30 13.29 13.75 -15.89
C PHE A 30 11.99 14.18 -15.20
N ASP A 31 10.96 14.50 -15.98
CA ASP A 31 9.61 14.81 -15.50
C ASP A 31 8.62 13.85 -16.15
N LEU A 32 8.00 12.98 -15.34
CA LEU A 32 6.82 12.21 -15.72
C LEU A 32 5.60 13.09 -15.49
N THR A 33 5.10 13.69 -16.56
CA THR A 33 3.98 14.64 -16.51
C THR A 33 2.64 13.94 -16.33
N SER A 34 2.51 12.72 -16.84
CA SER A 34 1.36 11.86 -16.62
C SER A 34 1.70 10.40 -16.78
N PHE A 35 1.10 9.56 -15.93
CA PHE A 35 1.05 8.11 -16.06
C PHE A 35 -0.36 7.65 -15.70
N SER A 36 -0.89 6.71 -16.46
CA SER A 36 -2.16 6.05 -16.17
C SER A 36 -2.15 4.60 -16.65
N SER A 37 -2.77 3.70 -15.89
CA SER A 37 -2.95 2.31 -16.27
C SER A 37 -4.15 1.69 -15.55
N LYS A 38 -4.73 0.63 -16.12
CA LYS A 38 -5.53 -0.33 -15.36
C LYS A 38 -4.62 -1.18 -14.47
N LEU A 39 -5.11 -1.56 -13.29
CA LEU A 39 -4.37 -2.31 -12.28
C LEU A 39 -5.36 -3.12 -11.44
N TYR A 40 -5.39 -4.46 -11.56
CA TYR A 40 -6.26 -5.39 -10.81
C TYR A 40 -7.68 -4.83 -10.56
N GLN A 41 -8.47 -4.72 -11.64
CA GLN A 41 -9.84 -4.17 -11.69
C GLN A 41 -9.96 -2.67 -11.39
N GLY A 42 -8.94 -2.05 -10.80
CA GLY A 42 -8.87 -0.62 -10.54
C GLY A 42 -7.95 0.11 -11.51
N THR A 43 -7.48 1.27 -11.06
CA THR A 43 -6.60 2.14 -11.84
C THR A 43 -5.46 2.67 -10.98
N ILE A 44 -4.37 3.03 -11.65
CA ILE A 44 -3.23 3.73 -11.08
C ILE A 44 -2.92 4.95 -11.94
N SER A 45 -2.60 6.06 -11.30
CA SER A 45 -2.10 7.27 -11.94
C SER A 45 -0.89 7.81 -11.18
N ALA A 46 0.04 8.46 -11.86
CA ALA A 46 1.21 9.03 -11.23
C ALA A 46 1.80 10.22 -11.99
N THR A 47 2.51 11.06 -11.25
CA THR A 47 3.46 12.07 -11.75
C THR A 47 4.74 11.96 -10.94
N ALA A 48 5.88 12.21 -11.55
CA ALA A 48 7.15 12.16 -10.84
C ALA A 48 8.15 13.15 -11.43
N ARG A 49 9.10 13.57 -10.61
CA ARG A 49 10.26 14.35 -11.04
C ARG A 49 11.51 13.73 -10.48
N LEU A 50 12.57 13.65 -11.29
CA LEU A 50 13.90 13.23 -10.91
C LEU A 50 14.89 14.28 -11.40
N ASP A 51 15.67 14.84 -10.48
CA ASP A 51 16.72 15.81 -10.76
C ASP A 51 18.09 15.17 -10.48
N ALA A 52 18.78 14.76 -11.56
CA ALA A 52 20.10 14.16 -11.50
C ALA A 52 21.24 15.18 -11.61
N ARG A 53 20.94 16.49 -11.60
CA ARG A 53 21.97 17.54 -11.66
C ARG A 53 22.67 17.75 -10.31
N LYS A 54 22.10 17.22 -9.23
CA LYS A 54 22.67 17.23 -7.88
C LYS A 54 23.13 15.82 -7.51
N THR A 55 24.17 15.74 -6.68
CA THR A 55 24.65 14.50 -6.10
C THR A 55 24.48 14.55 -4.59
N PRO A 56 23.65 13.69 -3.97
CA PRO A 56 22.81 12.68 -4.61
C PRO A 56 21.62 13.28 -5.37
N ALA A 57 21.13 12.56 -6.39
CA ALA A 57 19.95 12.97 -7.16
C ALA A 57 18.72 13.08 -6.25
N THR A 58 17.80 14.01 -6.56
CA THR A 58 16.57 14.20 -5.78
C THR A 58 15.34 13.84 -6.60
N TYR A 59 14.30 13.35 -5.95
CA TYR A 59 13.07 12.97 -6.62
C TYR A 59 11.82 13.35 -5.83
N SER A 60 10.70 13.47 -6.54
CA SER A 60 9.36 13.56 -5.98
C SER A 60 8.40 12.69 -6.78
N VAL A 61 7.44 12.07 -6.09
CA VAL A 61 6.46 11.16 -6.68
C VAL A 61 5.10 11.44 -6.05
N LYS A 62 4.10 11.64 -6.90
CA LYS A 62 2.69 11.61 -6.54
C LYS A 62 2.03 10.45 -7.28
N LYS A 63 1.31 9.60 -6.56
CA LYS A 63 0.61 8.45 -7.12
C LYS A 63 -0.77 8.33 -6.49
N SER A 64 -1.77 8.01 -7.30
CA SER A 64 -3.12 7.68 -6.83
C SER A 64 -3.53 6.33 -7.40
N ILE A 65 -3.95 5.43 -6.51
CA ILE A 65 -4.49 4.12 -6.83
C ILE A 65 -5.97 4.13 -6.42
N LYS A 66 -6.85 3.66 -7.29
CA LYS A 66 -8.30 3.67 -7.05
C LYS A 66 -8.96 2.35 -7.43
N GLY A 67 -9.77 1.82 -6.53
CA GLY A 67 -10.62 0.64 -6.79
C GLY A 67 -9.87 -0.66 -7.02
N VAL A 68 -8.61 -0.78 -6.58
CA VAL A 68 -7.76 -1.94 -6.88
C VAL A 68 -8.10 -3.11 -5.97
N LYS A 69 -8.24 -4.32 -6.52
CA LYS A 69 -8.32 -5.53 -5.70
C LYS A 69 -6.96 -5.85 -5.10
N VAL A 70 -6.86 -5.74 -3.78
CA VAL A 70 -5.58 -5.73 -3.05
C VAL A 70 -4.92 -7.11 -3.02
N GLN A 71 -5.68 -8.16 -2.75
CA GLN A 71 -5.17 -9.53 -2.63
C GLN A 71 -4.40 -10.01 -3.86
N PRO A 72 -4.96 -10.01 -5.09
CA PRO A 72 -4.22 -10.50 -6.26
C PRO A 72 -2.99 -9.66 -6.57
N LEU A 73 -3.01 -8.36 -6.27
CA LEU A 73 -1.82 -7.51 -6.36
C LEU A 73 -0.74 -7.95 -5.36
N LEU A 74 -1.09 -8.13 -4.08
CA LEU A 74 -0.14 -8.52 -3.03
C LEU A 74 0.45 -9.91 -3.25
N ILE A 75 -0.33 -10.85 -3.76
CA ILE A 75 0.16 -12.17 -4.17
C ILE A 75 1.23 -12.02 -5.25
N ASP A 76 0.94 -11.28 -6.33
CA ASP A 76 1.89 -11.12 -7.44
C ASP A 76 3.17 -10.38 -7.01
N VAL A 77 3.06 -9.29 -6.25
CA VAL A 77 4.22 -8.41 -5.94
C VAL A 77 5.01 -8.81 -4.70
N ALA A 78 4.38 -9.50 -3.75
CA ALA A 78 4.96 -9.78 -2.43
C ALA A 78 4.76 -11.23 -1.96
N ASN A 79 4.16 -12.11 -2.78
CA ASN A 79 3.78 -13.47 -2.39
C ASN A 79 3.03 -13.50 -1.05
N ASN A 80 2.10 -12.55 -0.88
CA ASN A 80 1.39 -12.33 0.36
C ASN A 80 -0.12 -12.35 0.12
N ASP A 81 -0.80 -13.28 0.79
CA ASP A 81 -2.24 -13.51 0.70
C ASP A 81 -3.02 -13.06 1.96
N GLN A 82 -2.40 -12.25 2.82
CA GLN A 82 -2.97 -11.90 4.14
C GLN A 82 -4.06 -10.83 4.09
N LEU A 83 -4.19 -10.09 2.98
CA LEU A 83 -5.07 -8.93 2.95
C LEU A 83 -5.93 -8.90 1.69
N GLU A 84 -7.24 -8.86 1.92
CA GLU A 84 -8.27 -8.77 0.91
C GLU A 84 -8.98 -7.41 0.97
N GLY A 85 -9.61 -7.03 -0.15
CA GLY A 85 -10.49 -5.87 -0.22
C GLY A 85 -10.24 -5.00 -1.45
N THR A 86 -10.97 -3.89 -1.49
CA THR A 86 -10.85 -2.86 -2.52
C THR A 86 -10.06 -1.69 -1.98
N GLY A 87 -8.95 -1.37 -2.62
CA GLY A 87 -7.99 -0.39 -2.14
C GLY A 87 -7.94 0.91 -2.93
N ASN A 88 -7.95 2.01 -2.18
CA ASN A 88 -7.61 3.34 -2.66
C ASN A 88 -6.39 3.84 -1.88
N ILE A 89 -5.34 4.25 -2.58
CA ILE A 89 -4.07 4.66 -1.97
C ILE A 89 -3.56 5.91 -2.65
N ASP A 90 -3.36 6.97 -1.88
CA ASP A 90 -2.70 8.19 -2.33
C ASP A 90 -1.31 8.29 -1.70
N VAL A 91 -0.30 8.54 -2.54
CA VAL A 91 1.10 8.64 -2.14
C VAL A 91 1.63 9.99 -2.59
N ASN A 92 2.25 10.72 -1.67
CA ASN A 92 2.99 11.94 -1.97
C ASN A 92 4.31 11.90 -1.20
N VAL A 93 5.40 11.61 -1.92
CA VAL A 93 6.72 11.40 -1.32
C VAL A 93 7.80 12.14 -2.09
N GLN A 94 8.88 12.46 -1.40
CA GLN A 94 10.09 13.02 -1.95
C GLN A 94 11.31 12.45 -1.24
N GLY A 95 12.47 12.54 -1.88
CA GLY A 95 13.70 12.08 -1.26
C GLY A 95 14.93 12.40 -2.10
N SER A 96 16.05 11.87 -1.66
CA SER A 96 17.34 11.94 -2.34
C SER A 96 18.01 10.57 -2.36
N SER A 97 18.99 10.41 -3.25
CA SER A 97 19.67 9.15 -3.56
C SER A 97 18.79 8.12 -4.30
N LEU A 98 19.41 7.38 -5.21
CA LEU A 98 18.75 6.32 -5.97
C LEU A 98 19.21 4.92 -5.54
N THR A 99 20.08 4.82 -4.53
CA THR A 99 20.44 3.53 -3.94
C THR A 99 19.33 3.04 -3.00
N PRO A 100 19.10 1.73 -2.85
CA PRO A 100 18.06 1.21 -1.96
C PRO A 100 18.17 1.74 -0.52
N THR A 101 19.38 1.73 0.05
CA THR A 101 19.66 2.27 1.38
C THR A 101 19.42 3.79 1.45
N GLY A 102 19.84 4.52 0.41
CA GLY A 102 19.65 5.96 0.32
C GLY A 102 18.19 6.34 0.22
N ILE A 103 17.40 5.63 -0.59
CA ILE A 103 15.95 5.79 -0.65
C ILE A 103 15.35 5.57 0.73
N LYS A 104 15.65 4.44 1.39
CA LYS A 104 15.13 4.15 2.73
C LYS A 104 15.43 5.29 3.71
N GLN A 105 16.66 5.80 3.74
CA GLN A 105 17.11 6.82 4.70
C GLN A 105 16.68 8.25 4.36
N ASN A 106 16.27 8.54 3.13
CA ASN A 106 15.98 9.91 2.69
C ASN A 106 14.54 10.11 2.20
N LEU A 107 13.75 9.05 2.09
CA LEU A 107 12.34 9.14 1.70
C LEU A 107 11.53 9.81 2.83
N ALA A 108 10.75 10.81 2.45
CA ALA A 108 9.82 11.49 3.34
C ALA A 108 8.50 11.80 2.60
N GLY A 109 7.40 11.86 3.35
CA GLY A 109 6.10 12.21 2.81
C GLY A 109 4.96 11.45 3.47
N THR A 110 3.88 11.24 2.72
CA THR A 110 2.65 10.68 3.25
C THR A 110 2.07 9.64 2.31
N VAL A 111 1.51 8.58 2.90
CA VAL A 111 0.71 7.56 2.22
C VAL A 111 -0.64 7.49 2.93
N VAL A 112 -1.72 7.77 2.21
CA VAL A 112 -3.10 7.66 2.71
C VAL A 112 -3.69 6.37 2.15
N ILE A 113 -4.23 5.54 3.02
CA ILE A 113 -4.76 4.22 2.68
C ILE A 113 -6.23 4.18 3.09
N ASN A 114 -7.09 3.78 2.16
CA ASN A 114 -8.51 3.52 2.40
C ASN A 114 -8.89 2.19 1.74
N PHE A 115 -9.11 1.17 2.55
CA PHE A 115 -9.58 -0.14 2.13
C PHE A 115 -11.03 -0.32 2.53
N ALA A 116 -11.81 -0.90 1.63
CA ALA A 116 -13.22 -1.21 1.84
C ALA A 116 -13.50 -2.68 1.52
N ASP A 117 -14.49 -3.23 2.21
CA ASP A 117 -15.05 -4.57 1.98
C ASP A 117 -13.97 -5.64 1.83
N GLY A 118 -13.24 -5.87 2.91
CA GLY A 118 -12.05 -6.69 2.91
C GLY A 118 -11.92 -7.57 4.14
N ALA A 119 -10.79 -8.26 4.23
CA ALA A 119 -10.51 -9.16 5.32
C ALA A 119 -9.02 -9.35 5.54
N VAL A 120 -8.65 -9.71 6.76
CA VAL A 120 -7.31 -10.15 7.11
C VAL A 120 -7.30 -11.66 7.27
N ASN A 121 -6.56 -12.35 6.40
CA ASN A 121 -6.35 -13.79 6.46
C ASN A 121 -5.22 -14.11 7.44
N GLY A 122 -5.33 -15.26 8.11
CA GLY A 122 -4.40 -15.73 9.15
C GLY A 122 -4.78 -15.29 10.57
N ILE A 123 -5.76 -14.38 10.75
CA ILE A 123 -6.20 -13.87 12.05
C ILE A 123 -7.71 -14.01 12.16
N ASN A 124 -8.21 -14.67 13.22
CA ASN A 124 -9.63 -14.64 13.61
C ASN A 124 -9.74 -13.97 14.99
N VAL A 125 -10.03 -12.67 15.00
CA VAL A 125 -10.09 -11.88 16.24
C VAL A 125 -11.21 -12.36 17.16
N ALA A 126 -12.35 -12.79 16.60
CA ALA A 126 -13.47 -13.29 17.39
C ALA A 126 -13.10 -14.58 18.13
N GLN A 127 -12.42 -15.50 17.45
CA GLN A 127 -11.86 -16.71 18.05
C GLN A 127 -10.86 -16.35 19.15
N LEU A 128 -9.90 -15.46 18.89
CA LEU A 128 -8.91 -15.02 19.90
C LEU A 128 -9.58 -14.45 21.16
N ILE A 129 -10.66 -13.68 21.02
CA ILE A 129 -11.41 -13.15 22.16
C ILE A 129 -12.06 -14.29 22.95
N ARG A 130 -12.76 -15.23 22.29
CA ARG A 130 -13.41 -16.37 22.94
C ARG A 130 -12.42 -17.27 23.69
N GLU A 131 -11.31 -17.61 23.04
CA GLU A 131 -10.27 -18.45 23.63
C GLU A 131 -9.64 -17.80 24.88
N ASN A 132 -9.32 -16.50 24.81
CA ASN A 132 -8.78 -15.79 25.96
C ASN A 132 -9.80 -15.64 27.10
N TYR A 133 -11.09 -15.44 26.78
CA TYR A 133 -12.14 -15.41 27.78
C TYR A 133 -12.32 -16.76 28.50
N ALA A 134 -12.32 -17.87 27.75
CA ALA A 134 -12.39 -19.22 28.31
C ALA A 134 -11.21 -19.51 29.23
N ARG A 135 -9.98 -19.16 28.82
CA ARG A 135 -8.77 -19.27 29.66
C ARG A 135 -8.90 -18.46 30.94
N PHE A 136 -9.38 -17.22 30.84
CA PHE A 136 -9.62 -16.37 32.02
C PHE A 136 -10.66 -16.97 32.98
N LYS A 137 -11.67 -17.68 32.46
CA LYS A 137 -12.69 -18.37 33.25
C LYS A 137 -12.28 -19.76 33.74
N GLY A 138 -11.05 -20.22 33.47
CA GLY A 138 -10.59 -21.57 33.81
C GLY A 138 -11.30 -22.68 33.00
N GLN A 139 -11.94 -22.33 31.90
CA GLN A 139 -12.64 -23.27 31.02
C GLN A 139 -11.65 -23.91 30.03
N LYS A 140 -11.95 -25.13 29.59
CA LYS A 140 -11.18 -25.76 28.51
C LYS A 140 -11.35 -24.96 27.22
N VAL A 141 -10.24 -24.68 26.54
CA VAL A 141 -10.25 -24.11 25.19
C VAL A 141 -10.39 -25.28 24.22
N GLU A 142 -11.53 -25.37 23.54
CA GLU A 142 -11.69 -26.34 22.46
C GLU A 142 -10.88 -25.89 21.24
N SER A 143 -10.14 -26.82 20.64
CA SER A 143 -9.49 -26.59 19.36
C SER A 143 -10.56 -26.46 18.29
N THR A 144 -10.74 -25.25 17.76
CA THR A 144 -11.66 -25.01 16.64
C THR A 144 -10.89 -25.07 15.32
N ASN A 145 -11.46 -25.73 14.31
CA ASN A 145 -10.98 -25.69 12.92
C ASN A 145 -11.59 -24.50 12.15
N GLU A 146 -11.92 -23.41 12.86
CA GLU A 146 -12.47 -22.22 12.23
C GLU A 146 -11.45 -21.60 11.27
N VAL A 147 -11.97 -21.03 10.18
CA VAL A 147 -11.14 -20.26 9.23
C VAL A 147 -10.50 -19.09 9.97
N LYS A 148 -9.18 -18.97 9.87
CA LYS A 148 -8.44 -17.83 10.43
C LYS A 148 -8.61 -16.62 9.53
N LYS A 149 -9.75 -15.94 9.64
CA LYS A 149 -10.07 -14.75 8.85
C LYS A 149 -10.85 -13.75 9.69
N THR A 150 -10.56 -12.47 9.53
CA THR A 150 -11.28 -11.37 10.18
C THR A 150 -11.71 -10.36 9.13
N ASP A 151 -13.02 -10.29 8.90
CA ASP A 151 -13.60 -9.35 7.94
C ASP A 151 -13.65 -7.92 8.50
N PHE A 152 -13.57 -6.94 7.61
CA PHE A 152 -13.75 -5.52 7.89
C PHE A 152 -14.56 -4.85 6.76
N SER A 153 -15.42 -3.90 7.14
CA SER A 153 -16.11 -3.03 6.17
C SER A 153 -15.23 -1.88 5.73
N ALA A 154 -14.38 -1.34 6.62
CA ALA A 154 -13.38 -0.35 6.25
C ALA A 154 -12.11 -0.46 7.08
N MET A 155 -10.98 -0.17 6.46
CA MET A 155 -9.69 0.02 7.11
C MET A 155 -8.98 1.25 6.53
N THR A 156 -8.64 2.21 7.38
CA THR A 156 -8.01 3.47 6.99
C THR A 156 -6.74 3.72 7.78
N ALA A 157 -5.73 4.30 7.15
CA ALA A 157 -4.53 4.77 7.82
C ALA A 157 -3.87 5.91 7.05
N THR A 158 -3.24 6.83 7.75
CA THR A 158 -2.26 7.76 7.19
C THR A 158 -0.89 7.37 7.71
N LEU A 159 0.00 7.01 6.79
CA LEU A 159 1.40 6.71 7.09
C LEU A 159 2.25 7.94 6.80
N LYS A 160 3.03 8.38 7.79
CA LYS A 160 4.05 9.40 7.63
C LYS A 160 5.39 8.71 7.45
N LEU A 161 6.08 9.02 6.37
CA LEU A 161 7.44 8.55 6.11
C LEU A 161 8.40 9.68 6.45
N ASN A 162 9.44 9.36 7.21
CA ASN A 162 10.49 10.30 7.55
C ASN A 162 11.81 9.57 7.76
N LYS A 163 12.68 9.62 6.75
CA LYS A 163 14.09 9.20 6.84
C LYS A 163 14.29 7.79 7.42
N GLY A 164 13.54 6.83 6.88
CA GLY A 164 13.63 5.43 7.27
C GLY A 164 12.68 5.01 8.37
N VAL A 165 11.97 5.97 8.99
CA VAL A 165 10.88 5.68 9.94
C VAL A 165 9.54 5.84 9.23
N VAL A 166 8.65 4.87 9.42
CA VAL A 166 7.24 4.93 9.04
C VAL A 166 6.41 4.97 10.30
N SER A 167 5.51 5.94 10.42
CA SER A 167 4.62 6.06 11.58
C SER A 167 3.17 6.32 11.19
N THR A 168 2.27 5.95 12.08
CA THR A 168 0.84 6.24 11.97
C THR A 168 0.25 6.45 13.36
N ASP A 169 -0.70 7.39 13.47
CA ASP A 169 -1.41 7.72 14.71
C ASP A 169 -2.93 7.54 14.59
N ASN A 170 -3.39 7.13 13.40
CA ASN A 170 -4.79 7.13 13.00
C ASN A 170 -5.20 5.87 12.24
N LEU A 171 -4.53 4.73 12.47
CA LEU A 171 -5.02 3.47 11.94
C LEU A 171 -6.38 3.15 12.57
N HIS A 172 -7.36 2.88 11.73
CA HIS A 172 -8.71 2.52 12.13
C HIS A 172 -9.22 1.39 11.25
N ALA A 173 -9.76 0.35 11.86
CA ALA A 173 -10.46 -0.72 11.17
C ALA A 173 -11.82 -0.95 11.82
N GLN A 174 -12.84 -1.21 11.02
CA GLN A 174 -14.19 -1.47 11.49
C GLN A 174 -14.77 -2.70 10.80
N SER A 175 -15.49 -3.49 11.58
CA SER A 175 -16.33 -4.59 11.13
C SER A 175 -17.71 -4.45 11.81
N PRO A 176 -18.72 -5.26 11.46
CA PRO A 176 -20.03 -5.20 12.12
C PRO A 176 -19.97 -5.32 13.65
N LEU A 177 -18.99 -6.06 14.18
CA LEU A 177 -18.88 -6.36 15.61
C LEU A 177 -17.72 -5.66 16.30
N LEU A 178 -16.70 -5.20 15.57
CA LEU A 178 -15.46 -4.71 16.15
C LEU A 178 -15.07 -3.35 15.56
N ARG A 179 -14.49 -2.51 16.41
CA ARG A 179 -13.75 -1.32 16.00
C ARG A 179 -12.36 -1.37 16.61
N VAL A 180 -11.34 -1.24 15.77
CA VAL A 180 -9.94 -1.32 16.16
C VAL A 180 -9.29 0.02 15.82
N ARG A 181 -8.51 0.55 16.75
CA ARG A 181 -7.66 1.73 16.54
C ARG A 181 -6.23 1.36 16.83
N GLY A 182 -5.30 1.88 16.03
CA GLY A 182 -3.88 1.60 16.14
C GLY A 182 -3.03 2.85 15.96
N LYS A 183 -1.91 2.87 16.67
CA LYS A 183 -0.84 3.86 16.52
C LYS A 183 0.48 3.11 16.60
N GLY A 184 1.51 3.56 15.89
CA GLY A 184 2.82 2.92 15.92
C GLY A 184 3.85 3.58 15.02
N SER A 185 5.08 3.13 15.16
CA SER A 185 6.22 3.52 14.33
C SER A 185 7.16 2.33 14.13
N ALA A 186 7.79 2.25 12.97
CA ALA A 186 8.80 1.25 12.62
C ALA A 186 9.90 1.85 11.75
#